data_AF-A0A0B0DFR8-F1
#
_entry.id   AF-A0A0B0DFR8-F1
#
_cell.length_a   1.000
_cell.length_b   1.000
_cell.length_c   1.000
_cell.angle_alpha   90.00
_cell.angle_beta   90.00
_cell.angle_gamma   90.00
#
_symmetry.space_group_name_H-M   'P 1'
#
loop_
_entity.id
_entity.type
_entity.pdbx_description
1 polymer ?
#
loop_
_entity_poly.entity_id
_entity_poly.type
_entity_poly.pdbx_seq_one_letter_code
_entity_poly.pdbx_strand_id
1 'polypeptide(L)'
;MSYEPQQPRPDYRSQGPTGPGGPDPRGQQYAQGGPHAQGPNGYRAGSSGPRDDERTVAVLTHLAGPIAAIVSVGWLGFLGPLIVWFVYKDKSPFLRSAAAGAFNFNVTMWLVNLVGWILLFTVILSPLGLLLIAAYWVLLLVCHIMAAVRAGRGVVYRYPMQLPILR
;
A
#
# COMPACT_ATOMS: atom_id res chain seq x y z
N MET A 1 76.80 -2.58 45.41
CA MET A 1 75.81 -1.65 45.98
C MET A 1 74.64 -1.58 45.01
N SER A 2 73.52 -2.13 45.44
CA SER A 2 72.24 -2.16 44.73
C SER A 2 71.62 -0.77 44.68
N TYR A 3 71.06 -0.36 43.54
CA TYR A 3 69.83 0.43 43.48
C TYR A 3 69.14 0.17 42.14
N GLU A 4 67.99 -0.49 42.22
CA GLU A 4 66.95 -0.49 41.20
C GLU A 4 65.96 0.64 41.55
N PRO A 5 65.54 1.48 40.60
CA PRO A 5 64.28 2.19 40.75
C PRO A 5 63.34 2.01 39.55
N GLN A 6 62.22 1.31 39.83
CA GLN A 6 60.81 1.60 39.47
C GLN A 6 60.44 1.94 38.01
N GLN A 7 59.63 1.07 37.40
CA GLN A 7 58.83 1.32 36.19
C GLN A 7 57.54 2.11 36.49
N PRO A 8 57.06 2.94 35.55
CA PRO A 8 55.62 3.20 35.36
C PRO A 8 55.06 2.63 34.03
N ARG A 9 53.76 2.27 34.07
CA ARG A 9 52.90 1.61 33.04
C ARG A 9 52.48 2.51 31.85
N PRO A 10 51.91 1.94 30.76
CA PRO A 10 51.83 2.57 29.44
C PRO A 10 50.57 3.41 29.19
N ASP A 11 50.72 4.48 28.41
CA ASP A 11 49.61 5.32 27.92
C ASP A 11 49.07 4.83 26.58
N TYR A 12 47.79 4.42 26.59
CA TYR A 12 46.97 4.22 25.40
C TYR A 12 46.36 5.55 24.95
N ARG A 13 46.85 6.15 23.85
CA ARG A 13 46.00 6.98 22.97
C ARG A 13 46.61 7.31 21.60
N SER A 14 45.81 6.95 20.59
CA SER A 14 45.55 7.67 19.34
C SER A 14 46.69 7.92 18.36
N GLN A 15 46.64 7.24 17.21
CA GLN A 15 46.28 7.81 15.90
C GLN A 15 46.71 6.82 14.80
N GLY A 16 45.74 6.22 14.10
CA GLY A 16 46.00 5.50 12.86
C GLY A 16 45.65 6.39 11.67
N PRO A 17 46.59 6.65 10.77
CA PRO A 17 46.28 7.00 9.38
C PRO A 17 46.76 5.90 8.43
N THR A 18 46.26 5.98 7.19
CA THR A 18 46.72 5.36 5.93
C THR A 18 45.87 4.18 5.40
N GLY A 19 45.39 4.38 4.15
CA GLY A 19 44.84 3.33 3.25
C GLY A 19 45.95 2.37 2.78
N PRO A 20 45.88 1.66 1.62
CA PRO A 20 45.06 1.86 0.41
C PRO A 20 44.44 0.56 -0.16
N GLY A 21 43.65 0.64 -1.24
CA GLY A 21 43.39 -0.51 -2.13
C GLY A 21 41.93 -0.72 -2.51
N GLY A 22 41.53 -0.21 -3.67
CA GLY A 22 40.28 -0.60 -4.33
C GLY A 22 40.50 -1.76 -5.30
N PRO A 23 39.57 -2.74 -5.36
CA PRO A 23 39.43 -3.63 -6.51
C PRO A 23 38.07 -3.49 -7.24
N ASP A 24 38.19 -3.26 -8.56
CA ASP A 24 37.35 -3.63 -9.74
C ASP A 24 35.90 -4.18 -9.56
N PRO A 25 34.86 -3.60 -10.22
CA PRO A 25 33.47 -4.06 -10.16
C PRO A 25 33.05 -5.02 -11.30
N ARG A 26 33.87 -6.03 -11.64
CA ARG A 26 33.46 -7.09 -12.60
C ARG A 26 33.89 -8.49 -12.15
N GLY A 27 33.09 -9.12 -11.29
CA GLY A 27 33.13 -10.56 -11.09
C GLY A 27 32.40 -11.02 -9.84
N GLN A 28 31.80 -12.21 -9.92
CA GLN A 28 31.26 -13.01 -8.80
C GLN A 28 29.80 -12.68 -8.41
N GLN A 29 28.78 -13.15 -9.13
CA GLN A 29 28.43 -14.55 -9.46
C GLN A 29 27.96 -15.32 -8.20
N TYR A 30 26.64 -15.57 -8.16
CA TYR A 30 25.93 -16.66 -7.46
C TYR A 30 26.58 -17.21 -6.18
N ALA A 31 26.22 -16.67 -5.02
CA ALA A 31 26.31 -17.37 -3.73
C ALA A 31 24.88 -17.78 -3.33
N GLN A 32 24.41 -18.94 -3.80
CA GLN A 32 24.32 -20.20 -3.04
C GLN A 32 23.24 -20.17 -1.95
N GLY A 33 22.20 -20.96 -2.20
CA GLY A 33 21.10 -21.20 -1.28
C GLY A 33 21.58 -21.77 0.05
N GLY A 34 21.27 -21.06 1.13
CA GLY A 34 21.34 -21.58 2.49
C GLY A 34 20.00 -22.19 2.92
N PRO A 35 20.02 -23.25 3.74
CA PRO A 35 18.81 -23.96 4.16
C PRO A 35 17.88 -23.05 4.98
N HIS A 36 16.59 -23.15 4.67
CA HIS A 36 15.51 -22.37 5.22
C HIS A 36 15.41 -22.46 6.75
N ALA A 37 15.90 -21.44 7.46
CA ALA A 37 15.49 -21.18 8.82
C ALA A 37 14.08 -20.55 8.80
N GLN A 38 13.06 -21.37 9.05
CA GLN A 38 11.68 -20.90 9.25
C GLN A 38 11.61 -20.09 10.54
N GLY A 39 11.57 -18.76 10.41
CA GLY A 39 11.20 -17.87 11.50
C GLY A 39 9.68 -17.97 11.79
N PRO A 40 9.25 -17.85 13.06
CA PRO A 40 7.84 -17.92 13.45
C PRO A 40 6.97 -16.76 12.92
N ASN A 41 7.57 -15.75 12.28
CA ASN A 41 6.88 -14.67 11.61
C ASN A 41 7.04 -14.83 10.10
N GLY A 42 5.94 -15.14 9.40
CA GLY A 42 5.86 -15.47 7.97
C GLY A 42 6.26 -14.38 6.97
N TYR A 43 7.11 -13.42 7.36
CA TYR A 43 7.79 -12.53 6.42
C TYR A 43 8.95 -13.29 5.75
N ARG A 44 8.63 -13.99 4.66
CA ARG A 44 9.64 -14.58 3.78
C ARG A 44 10.39 -13.44 3.08
N ALA A 45 11.57 -13.11 3.60
CA ALA A 45 12.57 -12.35 2.85
C ALA A 45 12.91 -13.16 1.58
N GLY A 46 12.31 -12.82 0.45
CA GLY A 46 12.52 -13.56 -0.80
C GLY A 46 11.55 -13.25 -1.94
N SER A 47 10.40 -12.62 -1.70
CA SER A 47 9.57 -12.06 -2.77
C SER A 47 9.61 -10.53 -2.70
N SER A 48 10.24 -9.88 -3.66
CA SER A 48 10.36 -8.43 -3.77
C SER A 48 9.03 -7.72 -4.12
N GLY A 49 7.89 -8.41 -4.10
CA GLY A 49 6.57 -7.85 -4.39
C GLY A 49 5.41 -8.74 -3.91
N PRO A 50 4.16 -8.30 -4.11
CA PRO A 50 2.97 -9.04 -3.69
C PRO A 50 2.88 -10.38 -4.41
N ARG A 51 2.43 -11.40 -3.66
CA ARG A 51 2.14 -12.74 -4.17
C ARG A 51 0.92 -12.71 -5.12
N ASP A 52 0.77 -13.73 -5.96
CA ASP A 52 -0.30 -13.77 -6.97
C ASP A 52 -1.71 -13.84 -6.36
N ASP A 53 -1.86 -14.52 -5.22
CA ASP A 53 -3.09 -14.53 -4.43
C ASP A 53 -3.42 -13.13 -3.89
N GLU A 54 -2.43 -12.40 -3.39
CA GLU A 54 -2.61 -11.01 -2.93
C GLU A 54 -2.99 -10.07 -4.08
N ARG A 55 -2.41 -10.25 -5.28
CA ARG A 55 -2.81 -9.47 -6.47
C ARG A 55 -4.26 -9.77 -6.85
N THR A 56 -4.65 -11.03 -6.83
CA THR A 56 -6.03 -11.45 -7.11
C THR A 56 -7.00 -10.83 -6.12
N VAL A 57 -6.71 -10.90 -4.82
CA VAL A 57 -7.54 -10.27 -3.79
C VAL A 57 -7.58 -8.75 -3.96
N ALA A 58 -6.48 -8.10 -4.32
CA ALA A 58 -6.45 -6.65 -4.57
C ALA A 58 -7.32 -6.24 -5.77
N VAL A 59 -7.29 -7.02 -6.87
CA VAL A 59 -8.19 -6.83 -8.01
C VAL A 59 -9.63 -6.94 -7.56
N LEU A 60 -9.98 -8.01 -6.84
CA LEU A 60 -11.33 -8.22 -6.32
C LEU A 60 -11.77 -7.09 -5.39
N THR A 61 -10.86 -6.56 -4.58
CA THR A 61 -11.12 -5.42 -3.69
C THR A 61 -11.56 -4.19 -4.46
N HIS A 62 -10.87 -3.87 -5.56
CA HIS A 62 -11.21 -2.74 -6.41
C HIS A 62 -12.50 -2.96 -7.23
N LEU A 63 -12.82 -4.21 -7.58
CA LEU A 63 -14.06 -4.55 -8.28
C LEU A 63 -15.27 -4.70 -7.34
N ALA A 64 -15.05 -5.01 -6.06
CA ALA A 64 -16.13 -5.17 -5.09
C ALA A 64 -16.88 -3.85 -4.85
N GLY A 65 -16.18 -2.72 -4.89
CA GLY A 65 -16.78 -1.40 -4.73
C GLY A 65 -17.84 -1.04 -5.77
N PRO A 66 -17.51 -1.05 -7.08
CA PRO A 66 -18.47 -0.72 -8.12
C PRO A 66 -19.56 -1.78 -8.24
N ILE A 67 -19.27 -3.07 -8.02
CA ILE A 67 -20.30 -4.12 -7.99
C ILE A 67 -21.32 -3.86 -6.87
N ALA A 68 -20.84 -3.60 -5.65
CA ALA A 68 -21.71 -3.27 -4.52
C ALA A 68 -22.49 -1.98 -4.78
N ALA A 69 -21.87 -0.96 -5.37
CA ALA A 69 -22.55 0.26 -5.77
C ALA A 69 -23.68 -0.02 -6.78
N ILE A 70 -23.45 -0.81 -7.82
CA ILE A 70 -24.49 -1.15 -8.81
C ILE A 70 -25.68 -1.85 -8.14
N VAL A 71 -25.42 -2.90 -7.35
CA VAL A 71 -26.47 -3.70 -6.69
C VAL A 71 -27.28 -2.86 -5.69
N SER A 72 -26.64 -1.87 -5.06
CA SER A 72 -27.27 -1.01 -4.05
C SER A 72 -27.67 0.37 -4.57
N VAL A 73 -27.57 0.64 -5.87
CA VAL A 73 -27.85 1.97 -6.46
C VAL A 73 -27.02 3.08 -5.80
N GLY A 74 -25.73 2.81 -5.57
CA GLY A 74 -24.74 3.76 -5.06
C GLY A 74 -24.61 3.84 -3.55
N TRP A 75 -25.43 3.11 -2.78
CA TRP A 75 -25.46 3.25 -1.32
C TRP A 75 -24.40 2.45 -0.56
N LEU A 76 -23.99 1.28 -1.06
CA LEU A 76 -23.13 0.33 -0.33
C LEU A 76 -21.76 0.09 -0.98
N GLY A 77 -21.33 0.96 -1.90
CA GLY A 77 -20.07 0.80 -2.65
C GLY A 77 -18.79 0.72 -1.79
N PHE A 78 -18.80 1.19 -0.54
CA PHE A 78 -17.63 1.11 0.33
C PHE A 78 -17.50 -0.22 1.10
N LEU A 79 -18.56 -1.05 1.17
CA LEU A 79 -18.55 -2.26 2.01
C LEU A 79 -17.53 -3.31 1.56
N GLY A 80 -17.43 -3.57 0.25
CA GLY A 80 -16.49 -4.56 -0.28
C GLY A 80 -15.04 -4.28 0.15
N PRO A 81 -14.49 -3.09 -0.16
CA PRO A 81 -13.17 -2.68 0.31
C PRO A 81 -13.00 -2.70 1.84
N LEU A 82 -14.04 -2.29 2.58
CA LEU A 82 -13.99 -2.28 4.05
C LEU A 82 -13.81 -3.69 4.63
N ILE A 83 -14.55 -4.68 4.11
CA ILE A 83 -14.43 -6.07 4.52
C ILE A 83 -13.02 -6.59 4.25
N VAL A 84 -12.47 -6.33 3.06
CA VAL A 84 -11.09 -6.74 2.75
C VAL A 84 -10.08 -6.07 3.68
N TRP A 85 -10.24 -4.77 3.95
CA TRP A 85 -9.34 -4.06 4.85
C TRP A 85 -9.34 -4.71 6.24
N PHE A 86 -10.50 -5.03 6.82
CA PHE A 86 -10.56 -5.71 8.13
C PHE A 86 -9.89 -7.09 8.12
N VAL A 87 -10.08 -7.88 7.06
CA VAL A 87 -9.52 -9.24 6.98
C VAL A 87 -8.00 -9.23 6.78
N TYR A 88 -7.47 -8.27 6.01
CA TYR A 88 -6.09 -8.29 5.54
C TYR A 88 -5.18 -7.19 6.13
N LYS A 89 -5.69 -6.26 6.95
CA LYS A 89 -4.91 -5.13 7.51
C LYS A 89 -3.60 -5.55 8.21
N ASP A 90 -3.61 -6.69 8.91
CA ASP A 90 -2.43 -7.18 9.64
C ASP A 90 -1.68 -8.29 8.89
N LYS A 91 -2.20 -8.70 7.71
CA LYS A 91 -1.71 -9.87 6.96
C LYS A 91 -0.85 -9.50 5.76
N SER A 92 -1.23 -8.45 5.04
CA SER A 92 -0.47 -7.97 3.87
C SER A 92 -0.50 -6.44 3.81
N PRO A 93 0.66 -5.77 3.82
CA PRO A 93 0.73 -4.31 3.68
C PRO A 93 0.22 -3.85 2.31
N PHE A 94 0.40 -4.67 1.26
CA PHE A 94 -0.13 -4.41 -0.08
C PHE A 94 -1.66 -4.39 -0.06
N LEU A 95 -2.29 -5.44 0.45
CA LEU A 95 -3.75 -5.53 0.54
C LEU A 95 -4.34 -4.48 1.48
N ARG A 96 -3.69 -4.20 2.61
CA ARG A 96 -4.11 -3.10 3.49
C ARG A 96 -4.19 -1.79 2.72
N SER A 97 -3.13 -1.45 2.00
CA SER A 97 -3.07 -0.17 1.26
C SER A 97 -4.07 -0.10 0.10
N ALA A 98 -4.26 -1.20 -0.64
CA ALA A 98 -5.23 -1.28 -1.74
C ALA A 98 -6.67 -1.14 -1.22
N ALA A 99 -7.01 -1.86 -0.14
CA ALA A 99 -8.33 -1.82 0.48
C ALA A 99 -8.62 -0.47 1.14
N ALA A 100 -7.65 0.11 1.86
CA ALA A 100 -7.77 1.45 2.45
C ALA A 100 -8.00 2.51 1.37
N GLY A 101 -7.21 2.50 0.30
CA GLY A 101 -7.35 3.44 -0.82
C GLY A 101 -8.72 3.35 -1.48
N ALA A 102 -9.19 2.13 -1.77
CA ALA A 102 -10.50 1.90 -2.37
C ALA A 102 -11.65 2.33 -1.46
N PHE A 103 -11.56 2.03 -0.16
CA PHE A 103 -12.56 2.48 0.82
C PHE A 103 -12.62 4.01 0.91
N ASN A 104 -11.47 4.66 1.07
CA ASN A 104 -11.34 6.10 1.18
C ASN A 104 -11.93 6.84 -0.04
N PHE A 105 -11.69 6.31 -1.25
CA PHE A 105 -12.31 6.80 -2.47
C PHE A 105 -13.83 6.59 -2.47
N ASN A 106 -14.30 5.39 -2.12
CA ASN A 106 -15.73 5.09 -2.13
C ASN A 106 -16.54 5.90 -1.13
N VAL A 107 -15.97 6.25 0.02
CA VAL A 107 -16.63 7.20 0.93
C VAL A 107 -16.78 8.57 0.28
N THR A 108 -15.75 9.05 -0.43
CA THR A 108 -15.81 10.34 -1.12
C THR A 108 -16.86 10.31 -2.23
N MET A 109 -16.86 9.26 -3.04
CA MET A 109 -17.85 9.07 -4.10
C MET A 109 -19.27 8.90 -3.54
N TRP A 110 -19.42 8.23 -2.40
CA TRP A 110 -20.71 8.11 -1.71
C TRP A 110 -21.26 9.48 -1.28
N LEU A 111 -20.41 10.37 -0.77
CA LEU A 111 -20.81 11.76 -0.46
C LEU A 111 -21.24 12.53 -1.72
N VAL A 112 -20.52 12.38 -2.84
CA VAL A 112 -20.92 12.99 -4.12
C VAL A 112 -22.28 12.47 -4.58
N ASN A 113 -22.51 11.16 -4.49
CA ASN A 113 -23.79 10.54 -4.83
C ASN A 113 -24.90 11.06 -3.90
N LEU A 114 -24.66 11.13 -2.59
CA LEU A 114 -25.62 11.66 -1.61
C LEU A 114 -26.04 13.09 -1.92
N VAL A 115 -25.08 13.97 -2.23
CA VAL A 115 -25.37 15.36 -2.65
C VAL A 115 -26.18 15.37 -3.95
N GLY A 116 -25.82 14.54 -4.93
CA GLY A 116 -26.58 14.39 -6.17
C GLY A 116 -28.05 14.03 -5.92
N TRP A 117 -28.31 13.05 -5.04
CA TRP A 117 -29.67 12.67 -4.65
C TRP A 117 -30.41 13.79 -3.93
N ILE A 118 -29.77 14.53 -3.03
CA ILE A 118 -30.38 15.69 -2.34
C ILE A 118 -30.80 16.76 -3.36
N LEU A 119 -29.96 17.06 -4.35
CA LEU A 119 -30.25 18.06 -5.39
C LEU A 119 -31.43 17.67 -6.27
N LEU A 120 -31.64 16.37 -6.52
CA LEU A 120 -32.79 15.87 -7.29
C LEU A 120 -34.14 16.18 -6.63
N PHE A 121 -34.20 16.26 -5.30
CA PHE A 121 -35.44 16.62 -4.60
C PHE A 121 -35.84 18.09 -4.78
N THR A 122 -34.96 18.92 -5.33
CA THR A 122 -35.27 20.32 -5.65
C THR A 122 -35.64 20.46 -7.13
N VAL A 123 -36.73 21.16 -7.43
CA VAL A 123 -37.17 21.35 -8.83
C VAL A 123 -36.10 22.11 -9.65
N ILE A 124 -35.51 23.15 -9.05
CA ILE A 124 -34.58 24.06 -9.73
C ILE A 124 -33.20 23.43 -9.95
N LEU A 125 -32.64 22.69 -8.97
CA LEU A 125 -31.29 22.11 -9.07
C LEU A 125 -31.29 20.67 -9.60
N SER A 126 -32.46 20.10 -9.92
CA SER A 126 -32.57 18.74 -10.44
C SER A 126 -31.66 18.44 -11.65
N PRO A 127 -31.43 19.35 -12.63
CA PRO A 127 -30.52 19.07 -13.74
C PRO A 127 -29.06 18.91 -13.27
N LEU A 128 -28.65 19.68 -12.26
CA LEU A 128 -27.32 19.58 -11.66
C LEU A 128 -27.16 18.29 -10.85
N GLY A 129 -28.22 17.86 -10.16
CA GLY A 129 -28.25 16.58 -9.45
C GLY A 129 -28.03 15.38 -10.39
N LEU A 130 -28.73 15.37 -11.54
CA LEU A 130 -28.54 14.34 -12.57
C LEU A 130 -27.10 14.32 -13.11
N LEU A 131 -26.54 15.50 -13.38
CA LEU A 131 -25.16 15.61 -13.86
C LEU A 131 -24.15 15.08 -12.84
N LEU A 132 -24.34 15.38 -11.55
CA LEU A 132 -23.48 14.89 -10.48
C LEU A 132 -23.55 13.36 -10.32
N ILE A 133 -24.76 12.78 -10.39
CA ILE A 133 -24.94 11.32 -10.32
C ILE A 133 -24.29 10.65 -11.54
N ALA A 134 -24.47 11.22 -12.74
CA ALA A 134 -23.80 10.71 -13.94
C ALA A 134 -22.27 10.78 -13.81
N ALA A 135 -21.73 11.91 -13.33
CA ALA A 135 -20.29 12.07 -13.08
C ALA A 135 -19.78 11.06 -12.05
N TYR A 136 -20.53 10.83 -10.96
CA TYR A 136 -20.23 9.80 -9.95
C TYR A 136 -20.04 8.43 -10.60
N TRP A 137 -20.98 7.96 -11.42
CA TRP A 137 -20.90 6.63 -12.05
C TRP A 137 -19.69 6.49 -12.97
N VAL A 138 -19.40 7.53 -13.76
CA VAL A 138 -18.25 7.55 -14.67
C VAL A 138 -16.94 7.51 -13.88
N LEU A 139 -16.77 8.42 -12.90
CA LEU A 139 -15.56 8.52 -12.08
C LEU A 139 -15.32 7.24 -11.27
N LEU A 140 -16.38 6.69 -10.66
CA LEU A 140 -16.33 5.45 -9.89
C LEU A 140 -15.79 4.30 -10.75
N LEU A 141 -16.38 4.10 -11.93
CA LEU A 141 -16.04 2.98 -12.80
C LEU A 141 -14.63 3.12 -13.37
N VAL A 142 -14.28 4.28 -13.91
CA VAL A 142 -12.96 4.54 -14.52
C VAL A 142 -11.85 4.36 -13.48
N CYS A 143 -11.99 4.98 -12.30
CA CYS A 143 -10.96 4.90 -11.27
C CYS A 143 -10.79 3.47 -10.75
N HIS A 144 -11.88 2.73 -10.55
CA HIS A 144 -11.81 1.34 -10.08
C HIS A 144 -11.23 0.39 -11.11
N ILE A 145 -11.56 0.53 -12.40
CA ILE A 145 -10.94 -0.27 -13.46
C ILE A 145 -9.44 0.00 -13.52
N MET A 146 -9.02 1.27 -13.50
CA MET A 146 -7.60 1.63 -13.47
C MET A 146 -6.89 1.04 -12.25
N ALA A 147 -7.52 1.10 -11.08
CA ALA A 147 -6.98 0.53 -9.86
C ALA A 147 -6.85 -0.99 -9.93
N ALA A 148 -7.88 -1.69 -10.42
CA ALA A 148 -7.88 -3.13 -10.60
C ALA A 148 -6.76 -3.57 -11.55
N VAL A 149 -6.60 -2.90 -12.70
CA VAL A 149 -5.53 -3.19 -13.65
C VAL A 149 -4.15 -3.00 -13.02
N ARG A 150 -3.93 -1.94 -12.22
CA ARG A 150 -2.65 -1.73 -11.53
C ARG A 150 -2.42 -2.72 -10.39
N ALA A 151 -3.45 -3.08 -9.65
CA ALA A 151 -3.39 -4.08 -8.60
C ALA A 151 -3.00 -5.47 -9.14
N GLY A 152 -3.51 -5.84 -10.32
CA GLY A 152 -3.08 -7.07 -11.02
C GLY A 152 -1.59 -7.10 -11.37
N ARG A 153 -0.95 -5.92 -11.50
CA ARG A 153 0.50 -5.77 -11.69
C ARG A 153 1.28 -5.66 -10.37
N GLY A 154 0.62 -5.80 -9.23
CA GLY A 154 1.22 -5.64 -7.91
C GLY A 154 1.51 -4.18 -7.52
N VAL A 155 0.88 -3.20 -8.20
CA VAL A 155 1.09 -1.77 -7.94
C VAL A 155 -0.13 -1.19 -7.23
N VAL A 156 0.11 -0.50 -6.12
CA VAL A 156 -0.95 0.19 -5.36
C VAL A 156 -1.39 1.44 -6.13
N TYR A 157 -2.67 1.49 -6.50
CA TYR A 157 -3.26 2.69 -7.11
C TYR A 157 -3.66 3.70 -6.04
N ARG A 158 -3.28 4.97 -6.26
CA ARG A 158 -3.75 6.10 -5.45
C ARG A 158 -4.91 6.74 -6.17
N TYR A 159 -6.08 6.71 -5.55
CA TYR A 159 -7.28 7.27 -6.14
C TYR A 159 -7.21 8.81 -6.14
N PRO A 160 -7.65 9.46 -7.22
CA PRO A 160 -7.90 10.89 -7.16
C PRO A 160 -9.05 11.13 -6.17
N MET A 161 -8.96 12.21 -5.37
CA MET A 161 -10.01 12.60 -4.43
C MET A 161 -10.32 11.57 -3.34
N GLN A 162 -9.34 10.80 -2.86
CA GLN A 162 -9.56 9.94 -1.69
C GLN A 162 -9.46 10.75 -0.38
N LEU A 163 -10.42 10.59 0.52
CA LEU A 163 -10.35 11.10 1.89
C LEU A 163 -9.62 10.08 2.79
N PRO A 164 -8.45 10.39 3.38
CA PRO A 164 -7.63 9.42 4.10
C PRO A 164 -8.24 9.05 5.47
N ILE A 165 -9.19 8.13 5.48
CA ILE A 165 -9.85 7.62 6.69
C ILE A 165 -9.11 6.39 7.21
N LEU A 166 -8.86 5.42 6.33
CA LEU A 166 -8.10 4.21 6.62
C LEU A 166 -6.65 4.33 6.13
N ARG A 167 -5.73 3.66 6.85
CA ARG A 167 -4.28 3.57 6.54
C ARG A 167 -3.87 2.16 6.10
#